data_AF-A0A350P5I8-F1
#
_entry.id   AF-A0A350P5I8-F1
#
_cell.length_a   1.000
_cell.length_b   1.000
_cell.length_c   1.000
_cell.angle_alpha   90.00
_cell.angle_beta   90.00
_cell.angle_gamma   90.00
#
_symmetry.space_group_name_H-M   'P 1'
#
loop_
_entity.id
_entity.type
_entity.pdbx_description
1 polymer ?
#
loop_
_entity_poly.entity_id
_entity_poly.type
_entity_poly.pdbx_seq_one_letter_code
_entity_poly.pdbx_strand_id
1 'polypeptide(L)'
;FTPEFRNRLDGIIWFNHLDSEIILQVVDKFIIELQAQLDVKGVSLEVSSEARAYLAEKGYDKSMGARPMSRLIKEELKKELANELLFGELTKGGNVKVDLDNDKLRFDYSGVDAVKEEAEPS
;
A
#
# COMPACT_ATOMS: atom_id res chain seq x y z
N PHE A 1 35.68 -12.67 -0.45
CA PHE A 1 36.29 -11.96 0.70
C PHE A 1 37.62 -12.60 1.03
N THR A 2 38.68 -11.81 1.14
CA THR A 2 40.03 -12.30 1.46
C THR A 2 40.10 -12.82 2.90
N PRO A 3 41.04 -13.73 3.21
CA PRO A 3 41.24 -14.26 4.56
C PRO A 3 41.48 -13.16 5.61
N GLU A 4 42.24 -12.10 5.28
CA GLU A 4 42.50 -10.99 6.19
C GLU A 4 41.24 -10.19 6.55
N PHE A 5 40.28 -10.08 5.62
CA PHE A 5 39.03 -9.35 5.84
C PHE A 5 38.07 -10.13 6.74
N ARG A 6 38.00 -11.45 6.57
CA ARG A 6 37.14 -12.32 7.41
C ARG A 6 37.59 -12.34 8.87
N ASN A 7 38.89 -12.23 9.12
CA ASN A 7 39.47 -12.24 10.46
C ASN A 7 39.30 -10.90 11.24
N ARG A 8 38.69 -9.87 10.62
CA ARG A 8 38.32 -8.59 11.26
C ARG A 8 36.83 -8.46 11.55
N LEU A 9 36.04 -9.50 11.32
CA LEU A 9 34.60 -9.51 11.58
C LEU A 9 34.33 -10.33 12.83
N ASP A 10 33.69 -9.73 13.84
CA ASP A 10 33.33 -10.39 15.11
C ASP A 10 32.24 -11.47 14.94
N GLY A 11 31.54 -11.48 13.80
CA GLY A 11 30.53 -12.48 13.47
C GLY A 11 29.94 -12.29 12.08
N ILE A 12 29.28 -13.32 11.57
CA ILE A 12 28.53 -13.28 10.31
C ILE A 12 27.04 -13.43 10.66
N ILE A 13 26.23 -12.44 10.28
CA ILE A 13 24.78 -12.48 10.45
C ILE A 13 24.15 -12.92 9.12
N TRP A 14 23.47 -14.06 9.15
CA TRP A 14 22.70 -14.55 8.00
C TRP A 14 21.28 -14.01 8.09
N PHE A 15 20.84 -13.33 7.02
CA PHE A 15 19.47 -12.89 6.89
C PHE A 15 18.68 -13.94 6.12
N ASN A 16 17.63 -14.48 6.74
CA ASN A 16 16.72 -15.42 6.10
C ASN A 16 15.76 -14.69 5.15
N HIS A 17 15.10 -15.45 4.28
CA HIS A 17 13.97 -14.95 3.50
C HIS A 17 12.82 -14.52 4.43
N LEU A 18 11.95 -13.64 3.91
CA LEU A 18 10.79 -13.17 4.64
C LEU A 18 9.67 -14.21 4.54
N ASP A 19 9.04 -14.49 5.68
CA ASP A 19 7.81 -15.28 5.73
C ASP A 19 6.61 -14.45 5.27
N SER A 20 5.53 -15.11 4.83
CA SER A 20 4.31 -14.46 4.33
C SER A 20 3.69 -13.47 5.33
N GLU A 21 3.72 -13.79 6.62
CA GLU A 21 3.25 -12.90 7.68
C GLU A 21 4.06 -11.59 7.74
N ILE A 22 5.38 -11.67 7.59
CA ILE A 22 6.26 -10.49 7.59
C ILE A 22 6.01 -9.67 6.33
N ILE A 23 5.79 -10.31 5.19
CA ILE A 23 5.47 -9.63 3.92
C ILE A 23 4.16 -8.84 4.07
N LEU A 24 3.13 -9.41 4.68
CA LEU A 24 1.87 -8.71 4.98
C LEU A 24 2.10 -7.50 5.90
N GLN A 25 2.93 -7.63 6.94
CA GLN A 25 3.28 -6.49 7.80
C GLN A 25 4.00 -5.37 7.03
N VAL A 26 4.82 -5.73 6.04
CA VAL A 26 5.48 -4.74 5.17
C VAL A 26 4.45 -4.03 4.29
N VAL A 27 3.46 -4.75 3.75
CA VAL A 27 2.33 -4.13 3.02
C VAL A 27 1.56 -3.17 3.92
N ASP A 28 1.19 -3.60 5.13
CA ASP A 28 0.47 -2.75 6.09
C ASP A 28 1.26 -1.48 6.41
N LYS A 29 2.58 -1.60 6.61
CA LYS A 29 3.46 -0.44 6.84
C LYS A 29 3.34 0.58 5.69
N PHE A 30 3.42 0.13 4.44
CA PHE A 30 3.31 1.03 3.29
C PHE A 30 1.90 1.62 3.14
N ILE A 31 0.85 0.87 3.45
CA ILE A 31 -0.53 1.39 3.47
C ILE A 31 -0.67 2.48 4.54
N ILE A 32 -0.11 2.30 5.73
CA ILE A 32 -0.11 3.31 6.79
C ILE A 32 0.65 4.57 6.36
N GLU A 33 1.82 4.42 5.72
CA GLU A 33 2.57 5.56 5.18
C GLU A 33 1.79 6.31 4.10
N LEU A 34 1.02 5.60 3.27
CA LEU A 34 0.14 6.19 2.28
C LEU A 34 -1.06 6.89 2.92
N GLN A 35 -1.72 6.25 3.91
CA GLN A 35 -2.81 6.83 4.68
C GLN A 35 -2.40 8.17 5.30
N ALA A 36 -1.23 8.23 5.94
CA ALA A 36 -0.71 9.45 6.53
C ALA A 36 -0.53 10.60 5.51
N GLN A 37 -0.23 10.28 4.24
CA GLN A 37 -0.17 11.27 3.16
C GLN A 37 -1.56 11.75 2.72
N LEU A 38 -2.55 10.86 2.73
CA LEU A 38 -3.94 11.13 2.38
C LEU A 38 -4.69 11.89 3.47
N ASP A 39 -4.36 11.66 4.74
CA ASP A 39 -4.94 12.37 5.89
C ASP A 39 -4.73 13.89 5.78
N VAL A 40 -3.55 14.31 5.31
CA VAL A 40 -3.23 15.73 5.06
C VAL A 40 -4.13 16.34 3.98
N LYS A 41 -4.73 15.51 3.13
CA LYS A 41 -5.68 15.89 2.08
C LYS A 41 -7.15 15.66 2.48
N GLY A 42 -7.41 15.19 3.69
CA GLY A 42 -8.77 14.88 4.16
C GLY A 42 -9.36 13.63 3.48
N VAL A 43 -8.52 12.68 3.06
CA VAL A 43 -8.95 11.43 2.42
C VAL A 43 -8.66 10.23 3.33
N SER A 44 -9.67 9.42 3.62
CA SER A 44 -9.51 8.12 4.29
C SER A 44 -9.32 7.01 3.26
N LEU A 45 -8.38 6.08 3.48
CA LEU A 45 -8.15 4.92 2.64
C LEU A 45 -8.40 3.63 3.42
N GLU A 46 -9.36 2.85 2.95
CA GLU A 46 -9.63 1.50 3.44
C GLU A 46 -9.18 0.48 2.40
N VAL A 47 -8.32 -0.47 2.80
CA VAL A 47 -7.87 -1.56 1.93
C VAL A 47 -8.30 -2.88 2.54
N SER A 48 -9.06 -3.69 1.79
CA SER A 48 -9.53 -5.00 2.25
C SER A 48 -8.40 -6.02 2.39
N SER A 49 -8.66 -7.07 3.16
CA SER A 49 -7.75 -8.19 3.39
C SER A 49 -7.28 -8.84 2.09
N GLU A 50 -8.18 -8.98 1.12
CA GLU A 50 -7.98 -9.60 -0.17
C GLU A 50 -7.03 -8.75 -1.03
N ALA A 51 -7.24 -7.43 -1.04
CA ALA A 51 -6.35 -6.50 -1.72
C ALA A 51 -4.94 -6.48 -1.08
N ARG A 52 -4.85 -6.56 0.25
CA ARG A 52 -3.55 -6.66 0.95
C ARG A 52 -2.82 -7.96 0.62
N ALA A 53 -3.52 -9.08 0.61
CA ALA A 53 -2.96 -10.37 0.25
C ALA A 53 -2.43 -10.36 -1.20
N TYR A 54 -3.20 -9.80 -2.12
CA TYR A 54 -2.79 -9.62 -3.51
C TYR A 54 -1.51 -8.76 -3.64
N LEU A 55 -1.44 -7.65 -2.92
CA LEU A 55 -0.25 -6.78 -2.91
C LEU A 55 0.98 -7.48 -2.32
N ALA A 56 0.78 -8.32 -1.29
CA ALA A 56 1.85 -9.10 -0.68
C ALA A 56 2.39 -10.15 -1.65
N GLU A 57 1.52 -10.87 -2.35
CA GLU A 57 1.89 -11.89 -3.33
C GLU A 57 2.62 -11.29 -4.52
N LYS A 58 2.08 -10.21 -5.10
CA LYS A 58 2.66 -9.55 -6.28
C LYS A 58 3.89 -8.70 -5.96
N GLY A 59 4.00 -8.21 -4.72
CA GLY A 59 5.07 -7.33 -4.27
C GLY A 59 6.30 -8.04 -3.71
N TYR A 60 6.22 -9.36 -3.51
CA TYR A 60 7.31 -10.17 -2.98
C TYR A 60 8.02 -10.98 -4.08
N ASP A 61 9.34 -10.89 -4.08
CA ASP A 61 10.20 -11.76 -4.89
C ASP A 61 11.22 -12.42 -3.96
N LYS A 62 11.35 -13.76 -4.02
CA LYS A 62 12.26 -14.49 -3.12
C LYS A 62 13.73 -14.06 -3.26
N SER A 63 14.16 -13.66 -4.45
CA SER A 63 15.52 -13.20 -4.74
C SER A 63 15.75 -11.73 -4.37
N MET A 64 14.69 -10.89 -4.44
CA MET A 64 14.78 -9.45 -4.18
C MET A 64 14.17 -9.01 -2.83
N GLY A 65 13.53 -9.91 -2.09
CA GLY A 65 12.76 -9.62 -0.88
C GLY A 65 11.55 -8.73 -1.17
N ALA A 66 11.17 -7.91 -0.19
CA ALA A 66 10.06 -6.94 -0.32
C ALA A 66 10.44 -5.66 -1.09
N ARG A 67 11.63 -5.58 -1.71
CA ARG A 67 12.06 -4.38 -2.45
C ARG A 67 11.09 -3.98 -3.58
N PRO A 68 10.55 -4.91 -4.40
CA PRO A 68 9.59 -4.58 -5.45
C PRO A 68 8.27 -4.00 -4.92
N MET A 69 7.92 -4.28 -3.66
CA MET A 69 6.65 -3.90 -3.06
C MET A 69 6.42 -2.39 -3.02
N SER A 70 7.45 -1.62 -2.68
CA SER A 70 7.34 -0.15 -2.65
C SER A 70 6.99 0.43 -4.02
N ARG A 71 7.53 -0.17 -5.09
CA ARG A 71 7.22 0.21 -6.46
C ARG A 71 5.80 -0.20 -6.83
N LEU A 72 5.40 -1.43 -6.50
CA LEU A 72 4.05 -1.92 -6.76
C LEU A 72 2.99 -1.03 -6.13
N ILE A 73 3.12 -0.70 -4.85
CA ILE A 73 2.17 0.17 -4.13
C ILE A 73 2.11 1.57 -4.75
N LYS A 74 3.26 2.10 -5.19
CA LYS A 74 3.31 3.38 -5.88
C LYS A 74 2.59 3.34 -7.24
N GLU A 75 2.76 2.27 -8.01
CA GLU A 75 2.17 2.13 -9.34
C GLU A 75 0.67 1.82 -9.28
N GLU A 76 0.25 0.92 -8.38
CA GLU A 76 -1.11 0.42 -8.29
C GLU A 76 -2.02 1.32 -7.45
N LEU A 77 -1.56 1.81 -6.29
CA LEU A 77 -2.38 2.66 -5.41
C LEU A 77 -2.14 4.14 -5.67
N LYS A 78 -0.89 4.60 -5.50
CA LYS A 78 -0.60 6.05 -5.44
C LYS A 78 -0.91 6.76 -6.75
N LYS A 79 -0.73 6.10 -7.90
CA LYS A 79 -1.01 6.69 -9.21
C LYS A 79 -2.51 6.94 -9.41
N GLU A 80 -3.36 5.97 -9.12
CA GLU A 80 -4.81 6.09 -9.24
C GLU A 80 -5.35 7.17 -8.29
N LEU A 81 -4.92 7.13 -7.02
CA LEU A 81 -5.31 8.12 -6.02
C LEU A 81 -4.85 9.54 -6.38
N ALA A 82 -3.67 9.69 -7.00
CA ALA A 82 -3.17 11.01 -7.40
C ALA A 82 -4.06 11.66 -8.47
N ASN A 83 -4.60 10.88 -9.42
CA ASN A 83 -5.53 11.40 -10.42
C ASN A 83 -6.83 11.88 -9.76
N GLU A 84 -7.40 11.09 -8.84
CA GLU A 84 -8.63 11.45 -8.13
C GLU A 84 -8.46 12.68 -7.22
N LEU A 85 -7.33 12.80 -6.54
CA LEU A 85 -7.01 13.97 -5.71
C LEU A 85 -6.86 15.26 -6.53
N LEU A 86 -6.49 15.16 -7.81
CA LEU A 86 -6.26 16.32 -8.69
C LEU A 86 -7.50 16.69 -9.50
N PHE A 87 -8.24 15.70 -10.00
CA PHE A 87 -9.28 15.91 -11.01
C PHE A 87 -10.60 15.20 -10.71
N GLY A 88 -10.67 14.37 -9.67
CA GLY A 88 -11.80 13.48 -9.42
C GLY A 88 -12.58 13.80 -8.15
N GLU A 89 -13.23 12.76 -7.62
CA GLU A 89 -14.20 12.90 -6.52
C GLU A 89 -13.54 13.22 -5.17
N LEU A 90 -12.25 12.95 -5.05
CA LEU A 90 -11.47 13.16 -3.83
C LEU A 90 -10.82 14.55 -3.74
N THR A 91 -11.07 15.44 -4.70
CA THR A 91 -10.47 16.79 -4.74
C THR A 91 -10.72 17.63 -3.49
N LYS A 92 -11.84 17.39 -2.79
CA LYS A 92 -12.22 18.07 -1.54
C LYS A 92 -12.10 17.17 -0.29
N GLY A 93 -11.44 16.02 -0.42
CA GLY A 93 -11.46 14.97 0.58
C GLY A 93 -12.54 13.92 0.32
N GLY A 94 -12.62 12.91 1.18
CA GLY A 94 -13.60 11.83 1.07
C GLY A 94 -13.06 10.51 1.61
N ASN A 95 -13.68 9.40 1.22
CA ASN A 95 -13.16 8.07 1.50
C ASN A 95 -12.93 7.30 0.20
N VAL A 96 -11.88 6.49 0.18
CA VAL A 96 -11.63 5.51 -0.87
C VAL A 96 -11.57 4.13 -0.25
N LYS A 97 -12.31 3.20 -0.84
CA LYS A 97 -12.22 1.78 -0.52
C LYS A 97 -11.55 1.03 -1.66
N VAL A 98 -10.57 0.21 -1.31
CA VAL A 98 -9.81 -0.60 -2.26
C VAL A 98 -10.11 -2.07 -2.00
N ASP A 99 -10.73 -2.71 -2.98
CA ASP A 99 -11.09 -4.11 -3.00
C ASP A 99 -10.39 -4.87 -4.13
N LEU A 100 -10.37 -6.20 -4.03
CA LEU A 100 -9.86 -7.06 -5.10
C LEU A 100 -11.03 -7.60 -5.92
N ASP A 101 -11.02 -7.34 -7.22
CA ASP A 101 -11.99 -7.85 -8.19
C ASP A 101 -11.26 -8.44 -9.40
N ASN A 102 -11.41 -9.75 -9.62
CA ASN A 102 -10.80 -10.48 -10.75
C ASN A 102 -9.29 -10.17 -10.95
N ASP A 103 -8.49 -10.33 -9.89
CA ASP A 103 -7.04 -10.07 -9.86
C ASP A 103 -6.62 -8.62 -10.20
N LYS A 104 -7.56 -7.69 -10.07
CA LYS A 104 -7.33 -6.25 -10.21
C LYS A 104 -7.83 -5.51 -9.00
N LEU A 105 -7.10 -4.46 -8.63
CA LEU A 105 -7.55 -3.56 -7.59
C LEU A 105 -8.69 -2.70 -8.13
N ARG A 106 -9.81 -2.73 -7.43
CA ARG A 106 -10.97 -1.88 -7.66
C ARG A 106 -10.96 -0.78 -6.61
N PHE A 107 -11.22 0.43 -7.06
CA PHE A 107 -11.30 1.62 -6.21
C PHE A 107 -12.73 2.15 -6.26
N ASP A 108 -13.36 2.22 -5.10
CA ASP A 108 -14.66 2.83 -4.93
C ASP A 108 -14.46 4.14 -4.14
N TYR A 109 -14.77 5.26 -4.79
CA TYR A 109 -14.58 6.61 -4.23
C TYR A 109 -15.89 7.15 -3.66
N SER A 110 -15.79 7.92 -2.58
CA SER A 110 -16.92 8.62 -1.98
C SER A 110 -16.46 10.01 -1.54
N GLY A 111 -16.70 11.01 -2.38
CA GLY A 111 -16.38 12.41 -2.08
C GLY A 111 -17.27 12.97 -0.97
N VAL A 112 -16.74 13.92 -0.18
CA VAL A 112 -17.50 14.56 0.93
C VAL A 112 -18.79 15.24 0.44
N ASP A 113 -18.82 15.72 -0.80
CA ASP A 113 -20.00 16.35 -1.39
C ASP A 113 -21.09 15.33 -1.73
N ALA A 114 -20.74 14.08 -2.10
CA ALA A 114 -21.70 13.03 -2.42
C ALA A 114 -22.43 12.51 -1.16
N VAL A 115 -21.74 12.48 -0.02
CA VAL A 115 -22.33 12.00 1.26
C VAL A 115 -23.37 12.99 1.81
N LYS A 116 -23.32 14.27 1.44
CA LYS A 116 -24.32 15.27 1.86
C LYS A 116 -25.65 15.14 1.14
N GLU A 117 -25.71 14.52 -0.03
CA GLU A 117 -26.92 14.44 -0.84
C GLU A 117 -27.85 13.29 -0.41
N GLU A 118 -27.34 12.26 0.28
CA GLU A 118 -28.12 11.13 0.79
C GLU A 118 -28.70 11.34 2.21
N ALA A 119 -28.29 12.39 2.93
CA ALA A 119 -28.65 12.60 4.34
C ALA A 119 -29.96 13.39 4.58
N GLU A 120 -30.69 13.81 3.54
CA GLU A 120 -32.05 14.36 3.68
C GLU A 120 -33.08 13.57 2.86
N PRO A 121 -33.71 12.54 3.44
CA PRO A 121 -35.07 12.18 3.11
C PRO A 121 -36.02 12.63 4.23
N SER A 122 -36.69 13.76 3.98
CA SER A 122 -37.98 14.23 4.56
C SER A 122 -38.10 14.48 6.06
#